data_AF-A0A3B9QHZ5-F1
#
_entry.id   AF-A0A3B9QHZ5-F1
#
_cell.length_a   1.000
_cell.length_b   1.000
_cell.length_c   1.000
_cell.angle_alpha   90.00
_cell.angle_beta   90.00
_cell.angle_gamma   90.00
#
_symmetry.space_group_name_H-M   'P 1'
#
loop_
_entity.id
_entity.type
_entity.pdbx_description
1 polymer ?
#
loop_
_entity_poly.entity_id
_entity_poly.type
_entity_poly.pdbx_seq_one_letter_code
_entity_poly.pdbx_strand_id
1 'polypeptide(L)' 'MAEEHIEEQTKKRRTFAIISHPDAGKTTLTEKFLLYSGQVAEAGTVKSRKSTRSARSDWMTMEQDRGSSIASTVL' A
#
# COMPACT_ATOMS: atom_id res chain seq x y z
N MET A 1 -14.27 29.42 -12.98
CA MET A 1 -13.42 28.54 -13.82
C MET A 1 -12.30 27.88 -13.01
N ALA A 2 -11.35 28.62 -12.41
CA ALA A 2 -10.29 28.00 -11.60
C ALA A 2 -10.82 27.31 -10.32
N GLU A 3 -11.74 27.96 -9.60
CA GLU A 3 -12.37 27.37 -8.40
C GLU A 3 -13.20 26.12 -8.71
N GLU A 4 -13.96 26.15 -9.81
CA GLU A 4 -14.73 24.99 -10.30
C GLU A 4 -13.82 23.81 -10.65
N HIS A 5 -12.65 24.06 -11.27
CA HIS A 5 -11.65 23.05 -11.53
C HIS A 5 -11.06 22.47 -10.24
N ILE A 6 -10.76 23.31 -9.24
CA ILE A 6 -10.26 22.85 -7.93
C ILE A 6 -11.31 21.96 -7.25
N GLU A 7 -12.58 22.35 -7.29
CA GLU A 7 -13.66 21.59 -6.67
C GLU A 7 -13.86 20.23 -7.34
N GLU A 8 -13.85 20.19 -8.68
CA GLU A 8 -13.95 18.95 -9.46
C GLU A 8 -12.80 17.98 -9.14
N GLN A 9 -11.58 18.49 -9.08
CA GLN A 9 -10.40 17.69 -8.78
C GLN A 9 -10.36 17.22 -7.31
N THR A 10 -10.90 18.02 -6.39
CA THR A 10 -11.02 17.64 -4.98
C THR A 10 -12.02 16.50 -4.80
N LYS A 11 -13.16 16.54 -5.50
CA LYS A 11 -14.18 15.48 -5.45
C LYS A 11 -13.69 14.11 -5.93
N LYS A 12 -12.64 14.05 -6.74
CA LYS A 12 -12.03 12.79 -7.23
C LYS A 12 -11.04 12.16 -6.25
N ARG A 13 -10.42 12.93 -5.36
CA ARG A 13 -9.36 12.44 -4.45
C ARG A 13 -9.95 11.69 -3.26
N ARG A 14 -9.28 10.61 -2.82
CA ARG A 14 -9.61 9.85 -1.61
C ARG A 14 -8.32 9.60 -0.84
N THR A 15 -8.19 10.25 0.32
CA THR A 15 -7.06 10.05 1.25
C THR A 15 -7.56 9.24 2.43
N PHE A 16 -6.94 8.09 2.70
CA PHE A 16 -7.32 7.20 3.78
C PHE A 16 -6.10 6.50 4.38
N ALA A 17 -6.29 5.86 5.54
CA ALA A 17 -5.26 5.08 6.22
C ALA A 17 -5.80 3.70 6.58
N ILE A 18 -4.90 2.70 6.60
CA ILE A 18 -5.19 1.34 7.06
C ILE A 18 -4.58 1.17 8.45
N ILE A 19 -5.43 1.08 9.49
CA ILE A 19 -5.01 0.94 10.89
C ILE A 19 -5.53 -0.38 11.43
N SER A 20 -4.66 -1.18 12.05
CA SER A 20 -5.02 -2.47 12.63
C SER A 20 -3.98 -2.93 13.65
N HIS A 21 -4.34 -3.95 14.43
CA HIS A 21 -3.39 -4.72 15.26
C HIS A 21 -2.18 -5.21 14.44
N PRO A 22 -0.96 -5.31 15.04
CA PRO A 22 0.18 -5.99 14.45
C PRO A 22 -0.21 -7.33 13.80
N ASP A 23 0.39 -7.65 12.66
CA ASP A 23 0.18 -8.89 11.89
C ASP A 23 -1.24 -9.16 11.35
N ALA A 24 -2.20 -8.23 11.49
CA ALA A 24 -3.56 -8.41 10.96
C ALA A 24 -3.68 -8.25 9.42
N GLY A 25 -2.57 -8.09 8.71
CA GLY A 25 -2.55 -8.12 7.24
C GLY A 25 -2.67 -6.76 6.52
N LYS A 26 -2.35 -5.64 7.18
CA LYS A 26 -2.34 -4.29 6.57
C LYS A 26 -1.52 -4.23 5.27
N THR A 27 -0.32 -4.80 5.30
CA THR A 27 0.62 -4.85 4.18
C THR A 27 0.06 -5.68 3.04
N THR A 28 -0.49 -6.87 3.33
CA THR A 28 -1.17 -7.72 2.33
C THR A 28 -2.34 -7.01 1.67
N LEU A 29 -3.15 -6.28 2.45
CA LEU A 29 -4.28 -5.52 1.92
C LEU A 29 -3.80 -4.38 1.01
N THR A 30 -2.73 -3.67 1.40
CA THR A 30 -2.11 -2.60 0.61
C THR A 30 -1.63 -3.11 -0.75
N GLU A 31 -0.95 -4.26 -0.79
CA GLU A 31 -0.51 -4.89 -2.04
C GLU A 31 -1.67 -5.23 -2.99
N LYS A 32 -2.83 -5.62 -2.45
CA LYS A 32 -4.03 -5.89 -3.25
C LYS A 32 -4.66 -4.61 -3.80
N PHE A 33 -4.66 -3.52 -3.03
CA PHE A 33 -5.09 -2.21 -3.55
C PHE A 33 -4.19 -1.75 -4.70
N LEU A 34 -2.87 -1.91 -4.59
CA LEU A 34 -1.93 -1.58 -5.66
C LEU A 34 -2.16 -2.44 -6.91
N LEU A 35 -2.45 -3.73 -6.73
CA LEU A 35 -2.76 -4.63 -7.84
C LEU A 35 -4.05 -4.22 -8.56
N TYR A 36 -5.13 -3.99 -7.80
CA TYR A 36 -6.44 -3.67 -8.38
C TYR A 36 -6.53 -2.26 -8.97
N SER A 37 -5.72 -1.32 -8.48
CA SER A 37 -5.55 0.01 -9.10
C SER A 37 -4.65 0.00 -10.33
N GLY A 38 -4.06 -1.15 -10.68
CA GLY A 38 -3.14 -1.29 -11.80
C GLY A 38 -1.76 -0.66 -11.57
N GLN A 39 -1.45 -0.22 -10.34
CA GLN A 39 -0.15 0.35 -9.98
C GLN A 39 0.96 -0.71 -9.90
N VAL A 40 0.60 -1.97 -9.65
CA VAL A 40 1.52 -3.12 -9.77
C VAL A 40 0.89 -4.22 -10.61
N ALA A 41 1.70 -4.88 -11.46
CA ALA A 41 1.25 -6.00 -12.29
C ALA A 41 0.99 -7.30 -11.50
N GLU A 42 1.59 -7.42 -10.32
CA GLU A 42 1.48 -8.58 -9.43
C GLU A 42 1.65 -8.12 -7.98
N ALA A 43 0.85 -8.68 -7.06
CA ALA A 43 0.89 -8.34 -5.64
C ALA A 43 2.00 -9.11 -4.91
N GLY A 44 2.84 -8.40 -4.14
CA GLY A 44 3.86 -8.99 -3.28
C GLY A 44 3.27 -9.66 -2.03
N THR A 45 4.08 -10.43 -1.30
CA THR A 45 3.65 -11.12 -0.07
C THR A 45 4.63 -10.86 1.08
N VAL A 46 4.10 -10.68 2.29
CA VAL A 46 4.86 -10.28 3.50
C VAL A 46 5.70 -11.43 4.10
N LYS A 47 5.30 -12.69 3.89
CA LYS A 47 6.08 -13.88 4.25
C LYS A 47 6.44 -14.66 2.99
N SER A 48 7.71 -14.58 2.59
CA SER A 48 8.29 -15.44 1.55
C SER A 48 8.38 -16.87 2.07
N ARG A 49 7.32 -17.66 1.90
CA ARG A 49 7.41 -19.13 2.04
C ARG A 49 7.29 -19.85 0.69
N LYS A 50 6.75 -19.19 -0.34
CA LYS A 50 6.61 -19.69 -1.73
C LYS A 50 6.59 -18.60 -2.81
N SER A 51 6.63 -17.31 -2.46
CA SER A 51 6.57 -16.20 -3.42
C SER A 51 7.95 -15.60 -3.61
N THR A 52 8.38 -15.45 -4.86
CA THR A 52 9.71 -14.93 -5.23
C THR A 52 9.87 -13.44 -4.94
N ARG A 53 8.82 -12.73 -4.48
CA ARG A 53 8.80 -11.27 -4.28
C ARG A 53 8.24 -10.86 -2.92
N SER A 54 9.00 -9.99 -2.24
CA SER A 54 8.59 -9.27 -1.04
C SER A 54 7.49 -8.23 -1.36
N ALA A 55 6.75 -7.80 -0.34
CA ALA A 55 5.81 -6.69 -0.46
C ALA A 55 6.54 -5.42 -0.91
N ARG A 56 6.00 -4.73 -1.92
CA ARG A 56 6.53 -3.46 -2.45
C ARG A 56 6.25 -2.29 -1.52
N SER A 57 5.22 -2.38 -0.68
CA SER A 57 4.90 -1.35 0.31
C SER A 57 5.91 -1.26 1.46
N ASP A 58 6.69 -2.33 1.69
CA ASP A 58 7.76 -2.36 2.69
C ASP A 58 9.06 -1.90 2.01
N TRP A 59 9.38 -0.61 2.15
CA TRP A 59 10.52 0.01 1.48
C TRP A 59 11.84 -0.29 2.20
N MET A 60 11.81 -0.41 3.53
CA MET A 60 13.02 -0.67 4.30
C MET A 60 13.37 -2.15 4.29
N THR A 61 14.66 -2.47 4.10
CA THR A 61 15.17 -3.84 4.21
C THR A 61 14.79 -4.47 5.57
N MET A 62 14.79 -3.67 6.64
CA MET A 62 14.37 -4.12 7.97
C MET A 62 12.88 -4.51 8.04
N GLU A 63 12.00 -3.84 7.29
CA GLU A 63 10.57 -4.18 7.23
C GLU A 63 10.37 -5.50 6.48
N GLN A 64 11.08 -5.66 5.36
CA GLN A 64 11.07 -6.88 4.56
C GLN A 64 11.58 -8.09 5.35
N ASP A 65 12.65 -7.91 6.12
CA ASP A 65 13.25 -8.97 6.97
C ASP A 65 12.34 -9.36 8.14
N ARG A 66 11.62 -8.39 8.72
CA ARG A 66 10.71 -8.63 9.87
C ARG A 66 9.31 -9.06 9.43
N GLY A 67 8.95 -8.84 8.16
CA GLY A 67 7.61 -9.10 7.64
C GLY A 67 6.51 -8.26 8.30
N SER A 68 6.86 -7.03 8.71
CA SER A 68 5.93 -6.05 9.30
C SER A 68 6.40 -4.64 8.98
N SER A 69 5.46 -3.76 8.68
CA SER A 69 5.75 -2.35 8.37
C SER A 69 6.08 -1.58 9.66
N ILE A 70 7.12 -0.74 9.58
CA ILE A 70 7.68 0.08 10.66
C ILE A 70 7.27 1.55 10.47
N ALA A 71 7.18 2.03 9.22
CA ALA A 71 6.78 3.40 8.87
C ALA A 71 5.47 3.46 8.07
N SER A 72 4.75 4.58 8.17
CA SER A 72 3.62 4.87 7.28
C SER A 72 4.12 5.25 5.89
N THR A 73 3.97 4.36 4.92
CA THR A 73 4.29 4.63 3.51
C THR A 73 3.17 5.44 2.87
N VAL A 74 3.51 6.59 2.27
CA VAL A 74 2.63 7.33 1.37
C VAL A 74 3.06 7.00 -0.07
N LEU A 75 2.14 6.42 -0.85
CA LEU A 75 2.31 6.13 -2.28
C LEU A 75 1.42 7.05 -3.11
#